data_AF-A0A1S4DNF8-F1
#
_entry.id   AF-A0A1S4DNF8-F1
#
_cell.length_a   1.000
_cell.length_b   1.000
_cell.length_c   1.000
_cell.angle_alpha   90.00
_cell.angle_beta   90.00
_cell.angle_gamma   90.00
#
_symmetry.space_group_name_H-M   'P 1'
#
loop_
_entity.id
_entity.type
_entity.pdbx_description
1 polymer ?
#
loop_
_entity_poly.entity_id
_entity_poly.type
_entity_poly.pdbx_seq_one_letter_code
_entity_poly.pdbx_strand_id
1 'polypeptide(L)'
;MAKFFEKWRIKRILSTPYHPAGNGQAESSNKTILNILKKKLEDTKGLWPKFLPEVLWAYCTTPKTSTGETSYSLVYGTDAIIPVEVREPSLRYSNESGSNNDENRRQDLNEAEEQRDMAYVRMVAQKQQAERYYNKKAKIRPLKVGDYVLKAKTQATKDPREGKLGKLGRAVQNYSGSKQRSIPTRNNGRETTTNN
;
A
#
# COMPACT_ATOMS: atom_id res chain seq x y z
N MET A 1 11.06 16.65 15.78
CA MET A 1 10.65 15.42 15.08
C MET A 1 11.36 14.15 15.56
N ALA A 2 12.70 14.12 15.67
CA ALA A 2 13.41 12.91 16.16
C ALA A 2 12.92 12.43 17.55
N LYS A 3 12.73 13.37 18.49
CA LYS A 3 12.19 13.10 19.85
C LYS A 3 10.80 12.44 19.86
N PHE A 4 9.96 12.69 18.85
CA PHE A 4 8.61 12.08 18.77
C PHE A 4 8.71 10.60 18.40
N PHE A 5 9.49 10.28 17.36
CA PHE A 5 9.66 8.90 16.91
C PHE A 5 10.37 8.04 17.97
N GLU A 6 11.35 8.60 18.68
CA GLU A 6 12.05 7.93 19.76
C GLU A 6 11.12 7.64 20.95
N LYS A 7 10.33 8.64 21.38
CA LYS A 7 9.35 8.49 22.48
C LYS A 7 8.38 7.33 22.24
N TRP A 8 7.89 7.18 21.01
CA TRP A 8 6.93 6.15 20.64
C TRP A 8 7.55 4.89 20.03
N ARG A 9 8.90 4.79 20.04
CA ARG A 9 9.66 3.68 19.44
C ARG A 9 9.29 3.39 17.98
N ILE A 10 8.94 4.43 17.23
CA ILE A 10 8.58 4.34 15.82
C ILE A 10 9.85 4.39 14.97
N LYS A 11 10.11 3.32 14.21
CA LYS A 11 11.20 3.30 13.25
C LYS A 11 10.86 4.17 12.03
N ARG A 12 11.61 5.26 11.84
CA ARG A 12 11.45 6.13 10.66
C ARG A 12 12.18 5.53 9.46
N ILE A 13 11.43 5.17 8.43
CA ILE A 13 11.96 4.74 7.12
C ILE A 13 11.81 5.91 6.15
N LEU A 14 12.91 6.38 5.59
CA LEU A 14 12.90 7.47 4.61
C LEU A 14 13.08 6.90 3.20
N SER A 15 12.24 7.34 2.27
CA SER A 15 12.45 7.09 0.84
C SER A 15 13.65 7.90 0.36
N THR A 16 14.41 7.35 -0.58
CA THR A 16 15.47 8.12 -1.24
C THR A 16 14.85 9.28 -2.03
N PRO A 17 15.50 10.46 -2.05
CA PRO A 17 15.07 11.55 -2.92
C PRO A 17 14.95 11.02 -4.36
N TYR A 18 13.86 11.36 -5.05
CA TYR A 18 13.60 11.00 -6.45
C TYR A 18 13.26 9.52 -6.72
N HIS A 19 12.90 8.73 -5.70
CA HIS A 19 12.38 7.36 -5.89
C HIS A 19 10.94 7.22 -5.36
N PRO A 20 9.92 7.72 -6.08
CA PRO A 20 8.52 7.60 -5.68
C PRO A 20 8.06 6.15 -5.53
N ALA A 21 8.72 5.20 -6.20
CA ALA A 21 8.46 3.77 -6.03
C ALA A 21 8.65 3.28 -4.58
N GLY A 22 9.38 4.01 -3.72
CA GLY A 22 9.49 3.71 -2.29
C GLY A 22 8.23 4.03 -1.48
N ASN A 23 7.35 4.92 -1.96
CA ASN A 23 6.10 5.32 -1.31
C ASN A 23 4.85 5.13 -2.21
N GLY A 24 4.99 4.38 -3.31
CA GLY A 24 3.98 4.27 -4.35
C GLY A 24 2.63 3.72 -3.87
N GLN A 25 2.62 2.90 -2.80
CA GLN A 25 1.37 2.41 -2.21
C GLN A 25 0.57 3.54 -1.57
N ALA A 26 1.20 4.40 -0.76
CA ALA A 26 0.54 5.55 -0.16
C ALA A 26 0.10 6.55 -1.23
N GLU A 27 0.92 6.79 -2.26
CA GLU A 27 0.56 7.65 -3.40
C GLU A 27 -0.67 7.12 -4.15
N SER A 28 -0.76 5.81 -4.40
CA SER A 28 -1.90 5.17 -5.05
C SER A 28 -3.18 5.27 -4.22
N SER A 29 -3.10 5.01 -2.91
CA SER A 29 -4.22 5.15 -1.98
C SER A 29 -4.71 6.61 -1.92
N ASN A 30 -3.78 7.56 -1.77
CA ASN A 30 -4.08 8.98 -1.75
C ASN A 30 -4.75 9.44 -3.05
N LYS A 31 -4.29 8.95 -4.21
CA LYS A 31 -4.90 9.24 -5.51
C LYS A 31 -6.35 8.76 -5.55
N THR A 32 -6.63 7.57 -5.02
CA THR A 32 -8.00 7.03 -4.97
C THR A 32 -8.90 7.87 -4.07
N ILE A 33 -8.45 8.20 -2.86
CA ILE A 33 -9.18 9.07 -1.92
C ILE A 33 -9.47 10.43 -2.56
N LEU A 34 -8.48 11.05 -3.20
CA LEU A 34 -8.63 12.32 -3.90
C LEU A 34 -9.64 12.22 -5.06
N ASN A 35 -9.67 11.11 -5.79
CA ASN A 35 -10.63 10.91 -6.87
C ASN A 35 -12.07 10.80 -6.34
N ILE A 36 -12.28 10.07 -5.25
CA ILE A 36 -13.61 9.97 -4.61
C ILE A 36 -14.03 11.36 -4.09
N LEU A 37 -13.13 12.07 -3.43
CA LEU A 37 -13.37 13.42 -2.94
C LEU A 37 -13.73 14.40 -4.05
N LYS A 38 -12.99 14.39 -5.18
CA LYS A 38 -13.29 15.21 -6.35
C LYS A 38 -14.69 14.95 -6.92
N LYS A 39 -15.10 13.68 -6.99
CA LYS A 39 -16.44 13.30 -7.46
C LYS A 39 -17.54 13.77 -6.50
N LYS A 40 -17.28 13.77 -5.19
CA LYS A 40 -18.23 14.20 -4.16
C LYS A 40 -18.34 15.72 -4.05
N LEU A 41 -17.26 16.45 -4.31
CA LEU A 41 -17.19 17.89 -4.08
C LEU A 41 -17.79 18.71 -5.23
N GLU A 42 -17.93 18.14 -6.44
CA GLU A 42 -18.39 18.85 -7.65
C GLU A 42 -17.82 20.28 -7.72
N ASP A 43 -18.68 21.31 -7.84
CA ASP A 43 -18.30 22.72 -7.88
C ASP A 43 -18.15 23.39 -6.50
N THR A 44 -18.46 22.68 -5.40
CA THR A 44 -18.48 23.22 -4.04
C THR A 44 -17.08 23.27 -3.40
N LYS A 45 -16.24 24.19 -3.87
CA LYS A 45 -14.88 24.39 -3.35
C LYS A 45 -14.90 24.69 -1.84
N GLY A 46 -14.05 24.00 -1.07
CA GLY A 46 -13.77 24.29 0.34
C GLY A 46 -14.46 23.40 1.37
N LEU A 47 -15.46 22.61 1.00
CA LEU A 47 -16.19 21.72 1.93
C LEU A 47 -15.54 20.35 2.14
N TRP A 48 -14.32 20.14 1.65
CA TRP A 48 -13.64 18.85 1.73
C TRP A 48 -13.51 18.26 3.15
N PRO A 49 -13.32 19.04 4.25
CA PRO A 49 -13.23 18.46 5.59
C PRO A 49 -14.54 17.80 6.02
N LYS A 50 -15.68 18.34 5.59
CA LYS A 50 -17.02 17.82 5.91
C LYS A 50 -17.26 16.46 5.25
N PHE A 51 -16.79 16.28 4.03
CA PHE A 51 -16.97 15.04 3.26
C PHE A 51 -15.89 13.99 3.50
N LEU A 52 -14.75 14.36 4.11
CA LEU A 52 -13.64 13.44 4.31
C LEU A 52 -14.03 12.14 5.06
N PRO A 53 -14.83 12.18 6.15
CA PRO A 53 -15.26 10.95 6.82
C PRO A 53 -16.07 10.02 5.91
N GLU A 54 -17.01 10.56 5.13
CA GLU A 54 -17.81 9.77 4.17
C GLU A 54 -16.95 9.18 3.06
N VAL A 55 -15.99 9.95 2.55
CA VAL A 55 -15.05 9.50 1.52
C VAL A 55 -14.16 8.38 2.04
N LEU A 56 -13.65 8.50 3.26
CA LEU A 56 -12.85 7.46 3.91
C LEU A 56 -13.70 6.21 4.19
N TRP A 57 -14.95 6.38 4.62
CA TRP A 57 -15.88 5.27 4.80
C TRP A 57 -16.09 4.50 3.50
N ALA A 58 -16.45 5.18 2.42
CA ALA A 58 -16.59 4.56 1.11
C ALA A 58 -15.30 3.87 0.64
N TYR A 59 -14.14 4.49 0.87
CA TYR A 59 -12.85 3.88 0.55
C TYR A 59 -12.60 2.59 1.34
N CYS A 60 -12.98 2.55 2.61
CA CYS A 60 -12.78 1.40 3.50
C CYS A 60 -13.73 0.23 3.21
N THR A 61 -14.99 0.52 2.85
CA THR A 61 -16.04 -0.49 2.62
C THR A 61 -16.18 -0.94 1.16
N THR A 62 -15.48 -0.31 0.22
CA THR A 62 -15.45 -0.76 -1.18
C THR A 62 -14.38 -1.83 -1.40
N PRO A 63 -14.72 -3.00 -1.97
CA PRO A 63 -13.74 -4.04 -2.32
C PRO A 63 -12.68 -3.50 -3.28
N LYS A 64 -11.41 -3.80 -3.02
CA LYS A 64 -10.31 -3.41 -3.93
C LYS A 64 -10.19 -4.44 -5.03
N THR A 65 -10.10 -3.99 -6.28
CA THR A 65 -9.84 -4.88 -7.43
C THR A 65 -8.55 -5.68 -7.29
N SER A 66 -7.59 -5.21 -6.48
CA SER A 66 -6.31 -5.89 -6.27
C SER A 66 -6.37 -7.11 -5.36
N THR A 67 -7.27 -7.07 -4.36
CA THR A 67 -7.36 -8.09 -3.32
C THR A 67 -8.68 -8.85 -3.37
N GLY A 68 -9.72 -8.27 -3.97
CA GLY A 68 -11.11 -8.73 -3.88
C GLY A 68 -11.79 -8.36 -2.56
N GLU A 69 -11.02 -7.90 -1.58
CA GLU A 69 -11.48 -7.64 -0.21
C GLU A 69 -11.63 -6.13 0.06
N THR A 70 -12.45 -5.78 1.04
CA THR A 70 -12.56 -4.41 1.55
C THR A 70 -11.37 -4.08 2.47
N SER A 71 -11.00 -2.80 2.62
CA SER A 71 -9.95 -2.45 3.58
C SER A 71 -10.42 -2.66 5.03
N TYR A 72 -11.73 -2.54 5.27
CA TYR A 72 -12.34 -2.79 6.57
C TYR A 72 -12.24 -4.28 6.96
N SER A 73 -12.61 -5.20 6.06
CA SER A 73 -12.56 -6.65 6.35
C SER A 73 -11.14 -7.14 6.63
N LEU A 74 -10.14 -6.64 5.90
CA LEU A 74 -8.74 -6.99 6.18
C LEU A 74 -8.26 -6.52 7.56
N VAL A 75 -8.80 -5.43 8.10
CA VAL A 75 -8.41 -4.92 9.42
C VAL A 75 -9.17 -5.64 10.53
N TYR A 76 -10.49 -5.75 10.39
CA TYR A 76 -11.38 -6.19 11.47
C TYR A 76 -11.82 -7.65 11.38
N GLY A 77 -11.50 -8.34 10.29
CA GLY A 77 -11.83 -9.75 10.06
C GLY A 77 -13.26 -10.01 9.57
N THR A 78 -14.04 -8.95 9.31
CA THR A 78 -15.43 -9.07 8.85
C THR A 78 -15.84 -7.83 8.05
N ASP A 79 -16.84 -7.96 7.19
CA ASP A 79 -17.33 -6.84 6.39
C ASP A 79 -18.00 -5.77 7.28
N ALA A 80 -17.86 -4.51 6.88
CA ALA A 80 -18.63 -3.44 7.52
C ALA A 80 -20.08 -3.49 7.08
N ILE A 81 -21.00 -3.32 8.03
CA ILE A 81 -22.41 -3.03 7.72
C ILE A 81 -22.48 -1.64 7.09
N ILE A 82 -22.94 -1.58 5.84
CA ILE A 82 -23.02 -0.32 5.09
C ILE A 82 -24.37 0.38 5.34
N PRO A 83 -24.46 1.72 5.24
CA PRO A 83 -25.68 2.46 5.55
C PRO A 83 -26.93 2.00 4.78
N VAL A 84 -26.77 1.46 3.57
CA VAL A 84 -27.89 0.91 2.80
C VAL A 84 -28.48 -0.35 3.43
N GLU A 85 -27.66 -1.20 4.07
CA GLU A 85 -28.11 -2.40 4.78
C GLU A 85 -28.83 -2.10 6.10
N VAL A 86 -28.59 -0.91 6.65
CA VAL A 86 -29.32 -0.41 7.84
C VAL A 86 -30.66 0.18 7.41
N ARG A 87 -30.68 0.95 6.31
CA ARG A 87 -31.89 1.56 5.76
C ARG A 87 -32.86 0.51 5.21
N GLU A 88 -32.33 -0.49 4.53
CA GLU A 88 -33.04 -1.67 4.04
C GLU A 88 -32.49 -2.87 4.81
N PRO A 89 -33.09 -3.24 5.96
CA PRO A 89 -32.56 -4.25 6.87
C PRO A 89 -32.11 -5.51 6.15
N SER A 90 -30.79 -5.67 6.02
CA SER A 90 -30.22 -6.87 5.43
C SER A 90 -30.42 -8.05 6.37
N LEU A 91 -30.26 -9.28 5.86
CA LEU A 91 -30.28 -10.47 6.71
C LEU A 91 -29.17 -10.42 7.79
N ARG A 92 -28.02 -9.81 7.45
CA ARG A 92 -26.92 -9.59 8.39
C ARG A 92 -27.35 -8.65 9.54
N TYR A 93 -28.02 -7.54 9.20
CA TYR A 93 -28.50 -6.57 10.19
C TYR A 93 -29.66 -7.10 11.03
N SER A 94 -30.60 -7.84 10.41
CA SER A 94 -31.80 -8.35 11.09
C SER A 94 -31.49 -9.46 12.11
N ASN A 95 -30.36 -10.15 11.96
CA ASN A 95 -29.94 -11.26 12.83
C ASN A 95 -29.07 -10.81 14.03
N GLU A 96 -28.89 -9.50 14.26
CA GLU A 96 -28.01 -8.94 15.30
C GLU A 96 -28.39 -9.31 16.74
N SER A 97 -29.62 -9.76 17.02
CA SER A 97 -30.12 -10.01 18.38
C SER A 97 -30.14 -11.49 18.81
N GLY A 98 -29.52 -12.41 18.07
CA GLY A 98 -29.50 -13.84 18.38
C GLY A 98 -28.29 -14.27 19.24
N SER A 99 -28.41 -15.37 20.01
CA SER A 99 -27.28 -15.94 20.78
C SER A 99 -26.10 -16.40 19.91
N ASN A 100 -26.29 -16.49 18.59
CA ASN A 100 -25.27 -16.89 17.63
C ASN A 100 -24.29 -15.77 17.22
N ASN A 101 -24.50 -14.50 17.60
CA ASN A 101 -23.62 -13.41 17.15
C ASN A 101 -22.17 -13.59 17.63
N ASP A 102 -21.99 -14.01 18.89
CA ASP A 102 -20.66 -14.27 19.44
C ASP A 102 -19.96 -15.44 18.74
N GLU A 103 -20.71 -16.49 18.40
CA GLU A 103 -20.17 -17.65 17.68
C GLU A 103 -19.78 -17.30 16.24
N ASN A 104 -20.66 -16.58 15.53
CA ASN A 104 -20.36 -16.06 14.19
C ASN A 104 -19.13 -15.14 14.22
N ARG A 105 -19.01 -14.28 15.24
CA ARG A 105 -17.85 -13.40 15.38
C ARG A 105 -16.56 -14.16 15.65
N ARG A 106 -16.61 -15.25 16.41
CA ARG A 106 -15.45 -16.13 16.62
C ARG A 106 -15.03 -16.80 15.32
N GLN A 107 -16.01 -17.27 14.54
CA GLN A 107 -15.75 -17.85 13.22
C GLN A 107 -15.12 -16.84 12.27
N ASP A 108 -15.68 -15.62 12.14
CA ASP A 108 -15.11 -14.53 11.34
C ASP A 108 -13.64 -14.26 11.71
N LEU A 109 -13.33 -14.21 13.01
CA LEU A 109 -11.96 -13.99 13.48
C LEU A 109 -11.02 -15.17 13.16
N ASN A 110 -11.53 -16.39 13.16
CA ASN A 110 -10.75 -17.59 12.80
C ASN A 110 -10.43 -17.59 11.30
N GLU A 111 -11.37 -17.17 10.45
CA GLU A 111 -11.21 -17.10 9.00
C GLU A 111 -10.43 -15.84 8.54
N ALA A 112 -10.32 -14.81 9.39
CA ALA A 112 -9.69 -13.54 9.04
C ALA A 112 -8.25 -13.66 8.55
N GLU A 113 -7.46 -14.59 9.11
CA GLU A 113 -6.07 -14.79 8.68
C GLU A 113 -6.02 -15.43 7.29
N GLU A 114 -6.90 -16.41 7.02
CA GLU A 114 -7.00 -17.03 5.69
C GLU A 114 -7.41 -16.02 4.63
N GLN A 115 -8.35 -15.12 4.96
CA GLN A 115 -8.74 -14.00 4.09
C GLN A 115 -7.56 -13.07 3.78
N ARG A 116 -6.75 -12.74 4.80
CA ARG A 116 -5.54 -11.90 4.62
C ARG A 116 -4.50 -12.58 3.74
N ASP A 117 -4.28 -13.88 3.93
CA ASP A 117 -3.34 -14.66 3.12
C ASP A 117 -3.79 -14.72 1.66
N MET A 118 -5.08 -15.00 1.41
CA MET A 118 -5.64 -14.99 0.06
C MET A 118 -5.52 -13.60 -0.61
N ALA A 119 -5.86 -12.54 0.13
CA ALA A 119 -5.72 -11.17 -0.35
C ALA A 119 -4.26 -10.83 -0.68
N TYR A 120 -3.31 -11.29 0.13
CA TYR A 120 -1.89 -11.12 -0.10
C TYR A 120 -1.43 -11.85 -1.37
N VAL A 121 -1.84 -13.11 -1.57
CA VAL A 121 -1.52 -13.88 -2.77
C VAL A 121 -2.05 -13.18 -4.03
N ARG A 122 -3.31 -12.71 -4.02
CA ARG A 122 -3.90 -11.96 -5.14
C ARG A 122 -3.14 -10.67 -5.43
N MET A 123 -2.80 -9.90 -4.40
CA MET A 123 -2.02 -8.67 -4.53
C MET A 123 -0.64 -8.93 -5.14
N VAL A 124 0.07 -9.97 -4.68
CA VAL A 124 1.39 -10.35 -5.20
C VAL A 124 1.28 -10.78 -6.66
N ALA A 125 0.28 -11.58 -7.01
CA ALA A 125 0.05 -12.02 -8.39
C ALA A 125 -0.20 -10.84 -9.34
N GLN A 126 -1.08 -9.90 -8.97
CA GLN A 126 -1.33 -8.70 -9.77
C GLN A 126 -0.08 -7.85 -9.97
N LYS A 127 0.67 -7.65 -8.89
CA LYS A 127 1.92 -6.90 -8.93
C LYS A 127 2.94 -7.56 -9.84
N GLN A 128 3.09 -8.88 -9.77
CA GLN A 128 3.98 -9.63 -10.66
C GLN A 128 3.54 -9.49 -12.12
N GLN A 129 2.23 -9.53 -12.40
CA GLN A 129 1.70 -9.33 -13.75
C GLN A 129 1.99 -7.92 -14.28
N ALA A 130 1.79 -6.89 -13.47
CA ALA A 130 2.13 -5.51 -13.81
C ALA A 130 3.65 -5.33 -14.05
N GLU A 131 4.48 -5.92 -13.19
CA GLU A 131 5.94 -5.92 -13.34
C GLU A 131 6.36 -6.61 -14.66
N ARG A 132 5.79 -7.77 -15.00
CA ARG A 132 6.06 -8.46 -16.27
C ARG A 132 5.67 -7.62 -17.47
N TYR A 133 4.48 -7.00 -17.43
CA TYR A 133 4.00 -6.14 -18.51
C TYR A 133 4.96 -4.96 -18.75
N TYR A 134 5.36 -4.26 -17.69
CA TYR A 134 6.26 -3.11 -17.80
C TYR A 134 7.67 -3.52 -18.25
N ASN A 135 8.20 -4.61 -17.68
CA ASN A 135 9.55 -5.09 -17.99
C ASN A 135 9.67 -5.72 -19.38
N LYS A 136 8.55 -6.09 -20.03
CA LYS A 136 8.56 -6.72 -21.37
C LYS A 136 9.34 -5.92 -22.42
N LYS A 137 9.38 -4.59 -22.32
CA LYS A 137 10.13 -3.70 -23.23
C LYS A 137 11.35 -3.04 -22.58
N ALA A 138 11.65 -3.35 -21.32
CA ALA A 138 12.73 -2.72 -20.59
C ALA A 138 14.08 -3.33 -21.01
N LYS A 139 14.99 -2.48 -21.49
CA LYS A 139 16.40 -2.85 -21.70
C LYS A 139 17.16 -2.56 -20.41
N ILE A 140 17.44 -3.59 -19.63
CA ILE A 140 18.21 -3.44 -18.39
C ILE A 140 19.68 -3.25 -18.76
N ARG A 141 20.24 -2.08 -18.41
CA ARG A 141 21.68 -1.83 -18.48
C ARG A 141 22.25 -1.93 -17.06
N PRO A 142 23.05 -2.96 -16.73
CA PRO A 142 23.66 -3.05 -15.42
C PRO A 142 24.65 -1.89 -15.23
N LEU A 143 24.53 -1.18 -14.11
CA LEU A 143 25.44 -0.09 -13.73
C LEU A 143 26.47 -0.63 -12.74
N LYS A 144 27.74 -0.29 -12.97
CA LYS A 144 28.85 -0.60 -12.07
C LYS A 144 29.21 0.64 -11.26
N VAL A 145 29.75 0.41 -10.06
CA VAL A 145 30.32 1.49 -9.24
C VAL A 145 31.42 2.18 -10.05
N GLY A 146 31.36 3.51 -10.15
CA GLY A 146 32.27 4.31 -10.97
C GLY A 146 31.71 4.69 -12.35
N ASP A 147 30.62 4.07 -12.82
CA ASP A 147 29.96 4.48 -14.07
C ASP A 147 29.42 5.91 -13.93
N TYR A 148 29.57 6.70 -14.99
CA TYR A 148 28.93 8.01 -15.04
C TYR A 148 27.46 7.88 -15.40
N VAL A 149 26.59 8.46 -14.58
CA VAL A 149 25.15 8.45 -14.78
C VAL A 149 24.61 9.87 -14.88
N LEU A 150 23.65 10.04 -15.79
CA LEU A 150 22.90 11.28 -15.93
C LEU A 150 21.88 11.36 -14.79
N LYS A 151 22.06 12.35 -13.91
CA LYS A 151 21.09 12.67 -12.87
C LYS A 151 20.05 13.62 -13.43
N ALA A 152 18.77 13.23 -13.37
CA ALA A 152 17.68 14.12 -13.75
C ALA A 152 17.68 15.37 -12.84
N LYS A 153 17.66 16.57 -13.46
CA LYS A 153 17.52 17.86 -12.77
C LYS A 153 16.03 18.15 -12.52
N THR A 154 15.68 18.64 -11.33
CA THR A 154 14.32 19.17 -11.04
C THR A 154 14.28 20.69 -11.16
N GLN A 155 13.08 21.25 -11.29
CA GLN A 155 12.85 22.71 -11.38
C GLN A 155 13.49 23.49 -10.22
N ALA A 156 13.65 22.89 -9.04
CA ALA A 156 14.26 23.50 -7.86
C ALA A 156 15.80 23.65 -7.93
N THR A 157 16.47 23.04 -8.92
CA THR A 157 17.95 23.08 -9.08
C THR A 157 18.39 23.68 -10.42
N LYS A 158 17.47 24.36 -11.12
CA LYS A 158 17.76 25.00 -12.41
C LYS A 158 18.55 26.29 -12.17
N ASP A 159 19.85 26.26 -12.47
CA ASP A 159 20.58 27.48 -12.81
C ASP A 159 20.10 27.93 -14.20
N PRO A 160 19.61 29.17 -14.37
CA PRO A 160 19.15 29.70 -15.66
C PRO A 160 20.21 29.69 -16.78
N ARG A 161 21.50 29.53 -16.43
CA ARG A 161 22.64 29.57 -17.36
C ARG A 161 23.10 28.20 -17.86
N GLU A 162 22.56 27.10 -17.32
CA GLU A 162 22.95 25.74 -17.73
C GLU A 162 21.91 25.08 -18.64
N GLY A 163 22.38 24.33 -19.65
CA GLY A 163 21.52 23.61 -20.58
C GLY A 163 20.64 22.51 -19.95
N LYS A 164 19.79 21.89 -20.77
CA LYS A 164 18.71 20.95 -20.40
C LYS A 164 19.17 19.70 -19.62
N LEU A 165 20.47 19.41 -19.54
CA LEU A 165 21.06 18.22 -18.92
C LEU A 165 21.84 18.56 -17.63
N GLY A 166 21.82 17.63 -16.68
CA GLY A 166 22.55 17.71 -15.41
C GLY A 166 24.05 17.48 -15.54
N LYS A 167 24.85 17.95 -14.58
CA LYS A 167 26.25 17.53 -14.42
C LYS A 167 26.28 16.01 -14.20
N LEU A 168 27.26 15.34 -14.82
CA LEU A 168 27.46 13.90 -14.65
C LEU A 168 27.80 13.59 -13.18
N GLY A 169 27.09 12.63 -12.60
CA GLY A 169 27.40 12.08 -11.28
C GLY A 169 28.03 10.71 -11.42
N ARG A 170 28.98 10.36 -10.53
CA ARG A 170 29.49 8.98 -10.45
C ARG A 170 28.50 8.08 -9.73
N ALA A 171 28.25 6.90 -10.28
CA ALA A 171 27.48 5.85 -9.65
C ALA A 171 28.21 5.40 -8.37
N VAL A 172 27.64 5.77 -7.22
CA VAL A 172 28.05 5.31 -5.90
C VAL A 172 26.99 4.32 -5.43
N GLN A 173 27.38 3.04 -5.35
CA GLN A 173 26.57 1.82 -5.14
C GLN A 173 26.00 1.18 -6.41
N ASN A 174 25.85 -0.15 -6.36
CA ASN A 174 25.22 -0.96 -7.40
C ASN A 174 23.76 -0.50 -7.59
N TYR A 175 23.53 0.39 -8.57
CA TYR A 175 22.21 0.65 -9.10
C TYR A 175 21.79 -0.55 -9.94
N SER A 176 21.32 -1.60 -9.28
CA SER A 176 20.52 -2.63 -9.94
C SER A 176 19.18 -2.00 -10.32
N GLY A 177 19.08 -1.47 -11.55
CA GLY A 177 17.79 -1.48 -12.24
C GLY A 177 17.29 -2.92 -12.18
N SER A 178 16.14 -3.13 -11.54
CA SER A 178 15.61 -4.41 -11.04
C SER A 178 16.39 -5.05 -9.88
N LYS A 179 16.21 -4.55 -8.65
CA LYS A 179 16.43 -5.41 -7.47
C LYS A 179 15.16 -6.23 -7.23
N GLN A 180 15.23 -7.48 -7.65
CA GLN A 180 14.30 -8.56 -7.31
C GLN A 180 14.05 -8.52 -5.79
N ARG A 181 12.77 -8.55 -5.40
CA ARG A 181 12.38 -8.78 -4.00
C ARG A 181 12.63 -10.25 -3.68
N SER A 182 13.63 -10.53 -2.86
CA SER A 182 13.68 -11.79 -2.11
C SER A 182 12.59 -11.76 -1.05
N ILE A 183 11.73 -12.78 -1.04
CA ILE A 183 10.77 -13.04 0.03
C ILE A 183 11.57 -13.47 1.27
N PRO A 184 11.34 -12.93 2.48
CA PRO A 184 11.91 -13.50 3.68
C PRO A 184 11.20 -14.84 3.95
N THR A 185 11.90 -15.96 3.79
CA THR A 185 11.46 -17.23 4.34
C THR A 185 11.63 -17.18 5.85
N ARG A 186 10.53 -17.45 6.57
CA ARG A 186 10.52 -17.61 8.03
C ARG A 186 11.30 -18.88 8.37
N ASN A 187 12.50 -18.73 8.94
CA ASN A 187 13.25 -19.82 9.55
C ASN A 187 12.47 -20.31 10.78
N ASN A 188 11.78 -21.44 10.65
CA ASN A 188 11.34 -22.22 11.80
C ASN A 188 12.51 -23.11 12.22
N GLY A 189 13.32 -22.61 13.16
CA GLY A 189 14.27 -23.46 13.89
C GLY A 189 13.49 -24.46 14.74
N ARG A 190 13.52 -25.73 14.34
CA ARG A 190 13.24 -26.85 15.26
C ARG A 190 14.57 -27.22 15.91
N GLU A 191 14.73 -26.86 17.17
CA GLU A 191 15.73 -27.47 18.04
C GLU A 191 15.29 -28.91 18.31
N THR A 192 16.05 -29.87 17.79
CA THR A 192 15.98 -31.28 18.21
C THR A 192 17.00 -31.48 19.31
N THR A 193 16.53 -31.57 20.56
CA THR A 193 17.32 -32.08 21.68
C THR A 193 17.43 -33.60 21.55
N THR A 194 18.61 -34.10 21.20
CA THR A 194 19.00 -35.49 21.46
C THR A 194 19.67 -35.55 22.83
N ASN A 195 19.01 -36.21 23.77
CA ASN A 195 19.60 -36.63 25.05
C ASN A 195 20.51 -37.84 24.81
N ASN A 196 21.74 -37.76 25.34
CA ASN A 196 22.53 -38.91 25.79
C ASN A 196 22.76 -38.73 27.28
#